data_AF-A0A453N2B0-F1
#
_entry.id   AF-A0A453N2B0-F1
#
_cell.length_a   1.000
_cell.length_b   1.000
_cell.length_c   1.000
_cell.angle_alpha   90.00
_cell.angle_beta   90.00
_cell.angle_gamma   90.00
#
_symmetry.space_group_name_H-M   'P 1'
#
loop_
_entity.id
_entity.type
_entity.pdbx_description
1 polymer ?
#
loop_
_entity_poly.entity_id
_entity_poly.type
_entity_poly.pdbx_seq_one_letter_code
_entity_poly.pdbx_strand_id
1 'polypeptide(L)' 'TLKDGDVNTSFFHRQCTYGKQKNRINTLTVDGVVLTNPDDMVVAAFAHFDSLLVADLPHDCALDLQHLIEPANLGDL' A
#
# COMPACT_ATOMS: atom_id res chain seq x y z
N THR A 1 13.78 -4.73 35.37
CA THR A 1 14.24 -3.47 34.74
C THR A 1 14.41 -3.71 33.26
N LEU A 2 13.69 -2.97 32.41
CA LEU A 2 13.89 -3.06 30.96
C LEU A 2 15.35 -2.69 30.65
N LYS A 3 16.03 -3.51 29.85
CA LYS A 3 17.42 -3.25 29.45
C LYS A 3 17.49 -1.90 28.75
N ASP A 4 18.50 -1.11 29.12
CA ASP A 4 18.81 0.28 28.70
C ASP A 4 19.11 0.45 27.18
N GLY A 5 18.70 -0.52 26.35
CA GLY A 5 19.04 -0.63 24.93
C GLY A 5 17.94 -0.20 23.95
N ASP A 6 16.74 0.15 24.43
CA ASP A 6 15.57 0.46 23.57
C ASP A 6 14.99 1.86 23.82
N VAL A 7 15.84 2.82 24.18
CA VAL A 7 15.42 4.21 24.49
C VAL A 7 15.76 5.18 23.36
N ASN A 8 16.52 4.75 22.34
CA ASN A 8 16.88 5.61 21.20
C ASN A 8 16.16 5.22 19.91
N THR A 9 14.84 5.20 19.93
CA THR A 9 14.03 5.13 18.70
C THR A 9 14.00 6.47 17.95
N SER A 10 14.59 7.53 18.51
CA SER A 10 14.54 8.90 17.97
C SER A 10 15.07 8.99 16.53
N PHE A 11 16.11 8.22 16.20
CA PHE A 11 16.65 8.13 14.84
C PHE A 11 15.62 7.56 13.87
N PHE A 12 14.97 6.45 14.22
CA PHE A 12 13.94 5.82 13.39
C PHE A 12 12.71 6.72 13.22
N HIS A 13 12.26 7.38 14.29
CA HIS A 13 11.17 8.36 14.20
C HIS A 13 11.52 9.55 13.31
N ARG A 14 12.77 10.02 13.37
CA ARG A 14 13.26 11.10 12.51
C ARG A 14 13.32 10.66 11.05
N GLN A 15 13.77 9.44 10.77
CA GLN A 15 13.79 8.87 9.42
C GLN A 15 12.38 8.70 8.86
N CYS A 16 11.44 8.17 9.65
CA CYS A 16 10.02 8.07 9.27
C CYS A 16 9.41 9.44 8.98
N THR A 17 9.71 10.45 9.82
CA THR A 17 9.22 11.82 9.61
C THR A 17 9.78 12.43 8.33
N TYR A 18 11.08 12.26 8.09
CA TYR A 18 11.72 12.73 6.87
C TYR A 18 11.13 12.06 5.61
N GLY A 19 10.87 10.76 5.67
CA GLY A 19 10.18 10.02 4.61
C GLY A 19 8.77 10.55 4.35
N LYS A 20 7.99 10.76 5.42
CA LYS A 20 6.64 11.37 5.32
C LYS A 20 6.67 12.77 4.68
N GLN A 21 7.67 13.58 5.02
CA GLN A 21 7.81 14.93 4.46
C GLN A 21 8.18 14.90 2.97
N LYS A 22 9.15 14.05 2.58
CA LYS A 22 9.58 13.94 1.18
C LYS A 22 8.50 13.33 0.28
N ASN A 23 7.74 12.39 0.80
CA ASN A 23 6.70 11.70 0.04
C ASN A 23 5.34 12.40 0.13
N ARG A 24 5.29 13.62 0.69
CA ARG A 24 4.06 14.39 0.75
C ARG A 24 3.66 14.83 -0.65
N ILE A 25 2.50 14.33 -1.09
CA ILE A 25 1.86 14.78 -2.32
C ILE A 25 1.18 16.12 -2.01
N ASN A 26 1.59 17.19 -2.67
CA ASN A 26 1.06 18.53 -2.43
C ASN A 26 -0.15 18.87 -3.32
N THR A 27 -0.24 18.24 -4.48
CA THR A 27 -1.29 18.46 -5.47
C THR A 27 -1.55 17.18 -6.23
N LEU A 28 -2.80 16.91 -6.58
CA LEU A 28 -3.20 15.81 -7.46
C LEU A 28 -4.01 16.37 -8.62
N THR A 29 -3.80 15.89 -9.84
CA THR A 29 -4.61 16.30 -11.00
C THR A 29 -5.49 15.14 -11.42
N VAL A 30 -6.81 15.37 -11.49
CA VAL A 30 -7.82 14.38 -11.90
C VAL A 30 -8.71 15.03 -12.95
N ASP A 31 -8.79 14.42 -14.13
CA ASP A 31 -9.58 14.91 -15.27
C ASP A 31 -9.36 16.40 -15.61
N GLY A 32 -8.11 16.87 -15.46
CA GLY A 32 -7.71 18.26 -15.71
C GLY A 32 -7.99 19.24 -14.56
N VAL A 33 -8.61 18.79 -13.46
CA VAL A 33 -8.83 19.58 -12.24
C VAL A 33 -7.70 19.35 -11.25
N VAL A 34 -7.11 20.43 -10.74
CA VAL A 34 -6.05 20.37 -9.72
C VAL A 34 -6.66 20.40 -8.33
N LEU A 35 -6.46 19.33 -7.57
CA LEU A 35 -6.82 19.19 -6.17
C LEU A 35 -5.63 19.56 -5.29
N THR A 36 -5.87 20.42 -4.31
CA THR A 36 -4.88 20.87 -3.31
C THR A 36 -5.29 20.56 -1.88
N ASN A 37 -6.58 20.28 -1.66
CA ASN A 37 -7.11 19.83 -0.38
C ASN A 37 -6.75 18.35 -0.15
N PRO A 38 -6.04 18.00 0.93
CA PRO A 38 -5.65 16.62 1.22
C PRO A 38 -6.83 15.64 1.29
N ASP A 39 -7.97 16.05 1.84
CA ASP A 39 -9.12 15.14 1.98
C ASP A 39 -9.71 14.79 0.60
N ASP A 40 -9.85 15.79 -0.27
CA ASP A 40 -10.32 15.59 -1.65
C ASP A 40 -9.33 14.74 -2.46
N MET A 41 -8.02 14.94 -2.24
CA MET A 41 -6.97 14.11 -2.86
C MET A 41 -7.05 12.65 -2.42
N VAL A 42 -7.34 12.39 -1.15
CA VAL A 42 -7.51 11.03 -0.62
C VAL A 42 -8.73 10.36 -1.27
N VAL A 43 -9.88 11.03 -1.28
CA VAL A 43 -11.10 10.49 -1.90
C VAL A 43 -10.87 10.19 -3.38
N ALA A 44 -10.26 11.11 -4.12
CA ALA A 44 -10.01 10.93 -5.55
C ALA A 44 -9.02 9.79 -5.83
N ALA A 45 -7.97 9.65 -5.00
CA ALA A 45 -7.02 8.56 -5.14
C ALA A 45 -7.67 7.20 -4.89
N PHE A 46 -8.46 7.05 -3.82
CA PHE A 46 -9.17 5.80 -3.54
C PHE A 46 -10.16 5.47 -4.64
N ALA A 47 -11.00 6.42 -5.08
CA ALA A 47 -11.94 6.19 -6.16
C ALA A 47 -11.26 5.69 -7.45
N HIS A 48 -10.09 6.26 -7.80
CA HIS A 48 -9.32 5.81 -8.95
C HIS A 48 -8.84 4.35 -8.80
N PHE A 49 -8.19 4.01 -7.69
CA PHE A 49 -7.67 2.65 -7.50
C PHE A 49 -8.76 1.61 -7.27
N ASP A 50 -9.83 1.96 -6.57
CA ASP A 50 -10.99 1.10 -6.41
C ASP A 50 -11.60 0.78 -7.78
N SER A 51 -11.68 1.77 -8.69
CA SER A 51 -12.14 1.51 -10.05
C SER A 51 -11.23 0.54 -10.82
N LEU A 52 -9.93 0.52 -10.57
CA LEU A 52 -8.98 -0.40 -11.20
C LEU A 52 -9.06 -1.81 -10.60
N LEU A 53 -9.24 -1.91 -9.29
CA LEU A 53 -9.28 -3.17 -8.55
C LEU A 53 -10.63 -3.88 -8.65
N VAL A 54 -11.71 -3.11 -8.81
CA VAL A 54 -13.09 -3.62 -8.95
C VAL A 54 -13.49 -3.75 -10.42
N ALA A 55 -12.78 -3.10 -11.35
CA ALA A 55 -12.99 -3.38 -12.76
C ALA A 55 -12.66 -4.84 -13.04
N ASP A 56 -13.68 -5.60 -13.46
CA ASP A 56 -13.55 -6.91 -14.11
C ASP A 56 -12.92 -6.69 -15.49
N LEU A 57 -11.67 -6.22 -15.48
CA LEU A 57 -10.85 -6.13 -16.66
C LEU A 57 -10.60 -7.58 -17.10
N PRO A 58 -10.86 -7.92 -18.37
CA PRO A 58 -10.55 -9.25 -18.86
C PRO A 58 -9.07 -9.50 -18.62
N HIS A 59 -8.77 -10.40 -17.69
CA HIS A 59 -7.41 -10.85 -17.47
C HIS A 59 -7.04 -11.71 -18.67
N ASP A 60 -5.97 -11.34 -19.39
CA ASP A 60 -5.48 -12.09 -20.56
C ASP A 60 -5.15 -13.56 -20.24
N CYS A 61 -5.00 -13.89 -18.96
CA CYS A 61 -4.77 -15.24 -18.48
C CYS A 61 -5.35 -15.42 -17.07
N ALA A 62 -6.20 -16.45 -16.92
CA ALA A 62 -6.58 -16.97 -15.61
C ALA A 62 -5.48 -17.96 -15.15
N LEU A 63 -4.91 -17.73 -13.97
CA LEU A 63 -3.95 -18.66 -13.38
C LEU A 63 -4.69 -19.90 -12.88
N ASP A 64 -4.39 -21.07 -13.43
CA ASP A 64 -4.91 -22.33 -12.90
C ASP A 64 -4.18 -22.70 -11.61
N LEU A 65 -4.84 -22.46 -10.49
CA LEU A 65 -4.30 -22.73 -9.14
C LEU A 65 -4.23 -24.22 -8.82
N GLN A 66 -4.91 -25.09 -9.58
CA GLN A 66 -4.90 -26.54 -9.32
C GLN A 66 -3.52 -27.17 -9.48
N HIS A 67 -2.65 -26.54 -10.27
CA HIS A 67 -1.27 -26.99 -10.53
C HIS A 67 -0.20 -26.21 -9.75
N LEU A 68 -0.57 -25.19 -8.97
CA LEU A 68 0.39 -24.30 -8.32
C LEU A 68 0.88 -24.83 -6.96
N ILE A 69 0.03 -25.59 -6.27
CA ILE A 69 0.32 -26.15 -4.95
C ILE A 69 -0.08 -27.62 -4.99
N GLU A 70 0.89 -28.53 -4.98
CA GLU A 70 0.58 -29.92 -4.68
C GLU A 70 0.20 -30.01 -3.19
N PRO A 71 -0.95 -30.64 -2.86
CA PRO A 71 -1.34 -30.81 -1.47
C PRO A 71 -0.31 -31.71 -0.77
N ALA A 72 0.53 -31.11 0.06
CA ALA A 72 1.40 -31.86 0.97
C ALA A 72 0.55 -32.37 2.14
N ASN A 73 0.59 -33.68 2.38
CA ASN A 73 -0.06 -34.28 3.53
C ASN A 73 0.70 -33.86 4.80
N LEU A 74 0.05 -33.07 5.66
CA LEU A 74 0.66 -32.59 6.91
C LEU A 74 0.85 -33.72 7.95
N GLY A 75 0.34 -34.92 7.69
CA GLY A 75 0.46 -36.08 8.58
C GLY A 75 1.83 -36.76 8.59
N ASP A 76 2.72 -36.38 7.67
CA ASP A 76 4.08 -36.94 7.57
C ASP A 76 5.16 -36.03 8.20
N LEU A 77 4.77 -34.97 8.93
CA LEU A 77 5.67 -34.05 9.66
C LEU A 77 5.74 -34.36 11.16
#